data_AF-A0A2P8D216-F1
#
_entry.id   AF-A0A2P8D216-F1
#
_cell.length_a   1.000
_cell.length_b   1.000
_cell.length_c   1.000
_cell.angle_alpha   90.00
_cell.angle_beta   90.00
_cell.angle_gamma   90.00
#
_symmetry.space_group_name_H-M   'P 1'
#
loop_
_entity.id
_entity.type
_entity.pdbx_description
1 polymer ?
#
loop_
_entity_poly.entity_id
_entity_poly.type
_entity_poly.pdbx_seq_one_letter_code
_entity_poly.pdbx_strand_id
1 'polypeptide(L)'
;MILRHLFIFALLACAGTALGQPTRVRVDYKDGFDKTTDSMLTVAVRLIDSVVNSDLFAQKVKQASFKRNQNKTNEAILAMIRNGTAPGNPDHVIHLKVAVYNKYAGGGEVGVTVYDTKMKTYITRTFRGYIMANGAACYAAHLMHEYCHVMGFTHPKLKFLGHAKAKSVPYVIGDIVADILGVKCP
;
A
#
# COMPACT_ATOMS: atom_id res chain seq x y z
N MET A 1 22.83 -9.86 -65.19
CA MET A 1 23.51 -9.62 -63.90
C MET A 1 23.02 -8.26 -63.37
N ILE A 2 21.93 -8.23 -62.59
CA ILE A 2 21.37 -6.97 -62.06
C ILE A 2 21.15 -7.19 -60.55
N LEU A 3 22.02 -6.53 -59.77
CA LEU A 3 22.11 -6.64 -58.32
C LEU A 3 21.15 -5.60 -57.71
N ARG A 4 20.00 -6.06 -57.18
CA ARG A 4 19.06 -5.21 -56.44
C ARG A 4 19.57 -5.01 -55.02
N HIS A 5 20.00 -3.80 -54.70
CA HIS A 5 20.32 -3.38 -53.33
C HIS A 5 19.04 -3.02 -52.58
N LEU A 6 18.63 -3.87 -51.64
CA LEU A 6 17.56 -3.58 -50.69
C LEU A 6 18.21 -3.13 -49.36
N PHE A 7 18.32 -1.83 -49.18
CA PHE A 7 18.71 -1.23 -47.89
C PHE A 7 17.49 -1.28 -46.95
N ILE A 8 17.48 -2.25 -46.04
CA ILE A 8 16.54 -2.27 -44.93
C ILE A 8 17.10 -1.35 -43.85
N PHE A 9 16.53 -0.15 -43.74
CA PHE A 9 16.72 0.73 -42.59
C PHE A 9 16.02 0.10 -41.38
N ALA A 10 16.79 -0.57 -40.53
CA ALA A 10 16.35 -0.94 -39.19
C ALA A 10 16.27 0.34 -38.35
N LEU A 11 15.09 0.96 -38.32
CA LEU A 11 14.79 2.07 -37.43
C LEU A 11 14.64 1.50 -36.01
N LEU A 12 15.76 1.39 -35.30
CA LEU A 12 15.79 1.04 -33.88
C LEU A 12 15.30 2.26 -33.10
N ALA A 13 13.99 2.41 -32.97
CA ALA A 13 13.40 3.39 -32.08
C ALA A 13 13.71 2.97 -30.64
N CYS A 14 14.78 3.53 -30.07
CA CYS A 14 15.01 3.53 -28.63
C CYS A 14 13.90 4.38 -27.99
N ALA A 15 12.74 3.76 -27.76
CA ALA A 15 11.73 4.28 -26.87
C ALA A 15 12.36 4.27 -25.47
N GLY A 16 13.04 5.36 -25.11
CA GLY A 16 13.47 5.63 -23.75
C GLY A 16 12.22 5.67 -22.91
N THR A 17 11.92 4.57 -22.23
CA THR A 17 10.90 4.56 -21.19
C THR A 17 11.43 5.50 -20.11
N ALA A 18 10.77 6.64 -19.93
CA ALA A 18 10.97 7.46 -18.75
C ALA A 18 10.66 6.57 -17.55
N LEU A 19 11.70 6.03 -16.92
CA LEU A 19 11.58 5.26 -15.70
C LEU A 19 11.00 6.23 -14.66
N GLY A 20 9.71 6.07 -14.35
CA GLY A 20 9.06 6.86 -13.32
C GLY A 20 9.86 6.77 -12.03
N GLN A 21 9.91 7.85 -11.26
CA GLN A 21 10.61 7.86 -9.98
C GLN A 21 10.04 6.73 -9.09
N PRO A 22 10.91 5.90 -8.47
CA PRO A 22 10.44 4.84 -7.59
C PRO A 22 9.77 5.45 -6.36
N THR A 23 8.66 4.85 -5.94
CA THR A 23 7.97 5.23 -4.71
C THR A 23 8.82 4.81 -3.51
N ARG A 24 9.00 5.69 -2.54
CA ARG A 24 9.71 5.40 -1.28
C ARG A 24 8.72 5.26 -0.13
N VAL A 25 9.06 4.44 0.85
CA VAL A 25 8.29 4.35 2.10
C VAL A 25 9.10 4.93 3.26
N ARG A 26 8.50 5.85 4.02
CA ARG A 26 9.15 6.51 5.16
C ARG A 26 8.25 6.51 6.38
N VAL A 27 8.84 6.30 7.55
CA VAL A 27 8.15 6.46 8.83
C VAL A 27 8.44 7.87 9.36
N ASP A 28 7.42 8.72 9.35
CA ASP A 28 7.52 10.11 9.83
C ASP A 28 7.25 10.24 11.33
N TYR A 29 6.51 9.28 11.89
CA TYR A 29 6.17 9.24 13.31
C TYR A 29 5.98 7.79 13.76
N LYS A 30 6.53 7.45 14.92
CA LYS A 30 6.30 6.17 15.59
C LYS A 30 6.12 6.37 17.09
N ASP A 31 5.14 5.68 17.68
CA ASP A 31 4.89 5.68 19.13
C ASP A 31 4.58 4.27 19.66
N GLY A 32 4.99 4.01 20.90
CA GLY A 32 4.73 2.75 21.59
C GLY A 32 5.50 1.52 21.07
N PHE A 33 6.50 1.68 20.19
CA PHE A 33 7.30 0.55 19.70
C PHE A 33 8.37 0.13 20.72
N ASP A 34 8.53 -1.19 20.93
CA ASP A 34 9.69 -1.77 21.61
C ASP A 34 10.71 -2.27 20.56
N LYS A 35 11.85 -2.79 21.00
CA LYS A 35 12.91 -3.27 20.09
C LYS A 35 12.39 -4.31 19.08
N THR A 36 11.49 -5.19 19.50
CA THR A 36 10.99 -6.28 18.65
C THR A 36 10.00 -5.77 17.62
N THR A 37 9.01 -4.99 18.04
CA THR A 37 8.02 -4.39 17.13
C THR A 37 8.64 -3.34 16.21
N ASP A 38 9.68 -2.63 16.65
CA ASP A 38 10.43 -1.69 15.80
C ASP A 38 11.23 -2.41 14.70
N SER A 39 11.80 -3.57 15.02
CA SER A 39 12.45 -4.43 14.04
C SER A 39 11.45 -4.94 13.01
N MET A 40 10.24 -5.34 13.45
CA MET A 40 9.17 -5.75 12.55
C MET A 40 8.67 -4.60 11.66
N LEU A 41 8.53 -3.38 12.20
CA LEU A 41 8.20 -2.19 11.42
C LEU A 41 9.25 -1.92 10.34
N THR A 42 10.53 -2.01 10.69
CA THR A 42 11.64 -1.80 9.76
C THR A 42 11.59 -2.78 8.59
N VAL A 43 11.34 -4.06 8.87
CA VAL A 43 11.17 -5.08 7.82
C VAL A 43 9.91 -4.81 7.00
N ALA A 44 8.78 -4.50 7.64
CA ALA A 44 7.52 -4.22 6.98
C ALA A 44 7.65 -3.05 5.98
N VAL A 45 8.29 -1.95 6.38
CA VAL A 45 8.56 -0.79 5.52
C VAL A 45 9.34 -1.18 4.27
N ARG A 46 10.39 -2.00 4.41
CA ARG A 46 11.19 -2.49 3.27
C ARG A 46 10.37 -3.39 2.34
N LEU A 47 9.51 -4.24 2.90
CA LEU A 47 8.62 -5.09 2.10
C LEU A 47 7.62 -4.24 1.32
N ILE A 48 7.02 -3.20 1.93
CA ILE A 48 6.11 -2.29 1.22
C ILE A 48 6.86 -1.59 0.08
N ASP A 49 8.04 -1.02 0.35
CA ASP A 49 8.87 -0.32 -0.65
C ASP A 49 9.17 -1.21 -1.85
N SER A 50 9.54 -2.47 -1.61
CA SER A 50 9.74 -3.46 -2.68
C SER A 50 8.46 -3.80 -3.44
N VAL A 51 7.34 -4.01 -2.73
CA VAL A 51 6.08 -4.45 -3.35
C VAL A 51 5.48 -3.34 -4.22
N VAL A 52 5.35 -2.11 -3.73
CA VAL A 52 4.66 -1.03 -4.46
C VAL A 52 5.38 -0.64 -5.76
N ASN A 53 6.70 -0.84 -5.81
CA ASN A 53 7.52 -0.63 -7.00
C ASN A 53 7.55 -1.82 -7.96
N SER A 54 7.01 -2.98 -7.59
CA SER A 54 7.00 -4.15 -8.46
C SER A 54 5.96 -4.04 -9.59
N ASP A 55 6.27 -4.64 -10.74
CA ASP A 55 5.32 -4.77 -11.85
C ASP A 55 4.14 -5.67 -11.48
N LEU A 56 4.39 -6.70 -10.67
CA LEU A 56 3.37 -7.61 -10.18
C LEU A 56 2.30 -6.88 -9.36
N PHE A 57 2.70 -5.95 -8.49
CA PHE A 57 1.77 -5.10 -7.76
C PHE A 57 0.94 -4.24 -8.71
N ALA A 58 1.58 -3.55 -9.66
CA ALA A 58 0.88 -2.74 -10.64
C ALA A 58 -0.13 -3.55 -11.46
N GLN A 59 0.25 -4.75 -11.90
CA GLN A 59 -0.62 -5.66 -12.65
C GLN A 59 -1.83 -6.08 -11.81
N LYS A 60 -1.60 -6.55 -10.57
CA LYS A 60 -2.69 -6.98 -9.67
C LYS A 60 -3.65 -5.85 -9.35
N VAL A 61 -3.16 -4.63 -9.10
CA VAL A 61 -4.02 -3.45 -8.87
C VAL A 61 -4.84 -3.10 -10.10
N LYS A 62 -4.23 -3.10 -11.30
CA LYS A 62 -4.94 -2.83 -12.56
C LYS A 62 -6.04 -3.85 -12.86
N GLN A 63 -5.84 -5.11 -12.49
CA GLN A 63 -6.80 -6.19 -12.72
C GLN A 63 -7.84 -6.36 -11.60
N ALA A 64 -7.68 -5.67 -10.47
CA ALA A 64 -8.56 -5.83 -9.33
C ALA A 64 -9.96 -5.24 -9.55
N SER A 65 -10.96 -5.84 -8.90
CA SER A 65 -12.33 -5.32 -8.88
C SER A 65 -12.59 -4.56 -7.58
N PHE A 66 -12.39 -3.24 -7.57
CA PHE A 66 -12.69 -2.41 -6.41
C PHE A 66 -14.17 -2.00 -6.33
N LYS A 67 -14.74 -2.12 -5.14
CA LYS A 67 -15.94 -1.38 -4.71
C LYS A 67 -15.50 -0.19 -3.86
N ARG A 68 -16.32 0.87 -3.81
CA ARG A 68 -16.05 2.08 -3.00
C ARG A 68 -14.70 2.73 -3.33
N ASN A 69 -14.36 2.75 -4.62
CA ASN A 69 -13.18 3.37 -5.19
C ASN A 69 -13.28 4.91 -5.30
N GLN A 70 -14.30 5.55 -4.72
CA GLN A 70 -14.53 6.99 -4.86
C GLN A 70 -14.55 7.47 -6.33
N ASN A 71 -15.10 6.65 -7.24
CA ASN A 71 -15.12 6.90 -8.68
C ASN A 71 -13.71 6.99 -9.33
N LYS A 72 -12.68 6.45 -8.67
CA LYS A 72 -11.32 6.34 -9.22
C LYS A 72 -11.18 5.06 -10.06
N THR A 73 -10.51 5.16 -11.20
CA THR A 73 -10.08 3.98 -11.96
C THR A 73 -8.95 3.24 -11.22
N ASN A 74 -8.66 2.02 -11.63
CA ASN A 74 -7.57 1.24 -11.04
C ASN A 74 -6.20 1.90 -11.24
N GLU A 75 -5.99 2.55 -12.40
CA GLU A 75 -4.79 3.32 -12.70
C GLU A 75 -4.68 4.54 -11.78
N ALA A 76 -5.79 5.22 -11.51
CA ALA A 76 -5.82 6.35 -10.59
C ALA A 76 -5.52 5.90 -9.15
N ILE A 77 -6.03 4.75 -8.70
CA ILE A 77 -5.69 4.17 -7.39
C ILE A 77 -4.20 3.83 -7.32
N LEU A 78 -3.66 3.15 -8.33
CA LEU A 78 -2.23 2.82 -8.41
C LEU A 78 -1.36 4.08 -8.38
N ALA A 79 -1.74 5.11 -9.15
CA ALA A 79 -1.04 6.39 -9.18
C ALA A 79 -1.10 7.08 -7.81
N MET A 80 -2.26 7.10 -7.14
CA MET A 80 -2.39 7.66 -5.79
C MET A 80 -1.47 6.95 -4.78
N ILE A 81 -1.37 5.62 -4.84
CA ILE A 81 -0.45 4.86 -3.98
C ILE A 81 1.01 5.25 -4.27
N ARG A 82 1.40 5.25 -5.56
CA ARG A 82 2.80 5.49 -5.97
C ARG A 82 3.26 6.94 -5.85
N ASN A 83 2.34 7.89 -5.94
CA ASN A 83 2.65 9.30 -5.84
C ASN A 83 2.75 9.79 -4.40
N GLY A 84 2.26 9.02 -3.42
CA GLY A 84 2.18 9.46 -2.04
C GLY A 84 0.97 10.34 -1.73
N THR A 85 0.64 10.48 -0.45
CA THR A 85 -0.51 11.26 0.03
C THR A 85 -0.14 12.72 0.29
N ALA A 86 -0.07 13.52 -0.76
CA ALA A 86 -0.35 14.95 -0.67
C ALA A 86 -1.05 15.40 -1.95
N PRO A 87 -2.38 15.66 -1.93
CA PRO A 87 -3.05 16.30 -3.05
C PRO A 87 -2.33 17.61 -3.40
N GLY A 88 -1.79 17.70 -4.62
CA GLY A 88 -1.16 18.91 -5.16
C GLY A 88 0.37 18.91 -5.21
N ASN A 89 1.07 18.01 -4.50
CA ASN A 89 2.53 17.90 -4.60
C ASN A 89 3.01 16.45 -4.41
N PRO A 90 2.92 15.60 -5.46
CA PRO A 90 3.40 14.23 -5.38
C PRO A 90 4.92 14.21 -5.22
N ASP A 91 5.42 13.62 -4.14
CA ASP A 91 6.85 13.46 -3.87
C ASP A 91 7.31 12.01 -4.02
N HIS A 92 6.40 11.13 -4.44
CA HIS A 92 6.63 9.69 -4.53
C HIS A 92 7.00 9.06 -3.17
N VAL A 93 6.51 9.62 -2.05
CA VAL A 93 6.74 9.08 -0.71
C VAL A 93 5.43 8.64 -0.04
N ILE A 94 5.39 7.39 0.40
CA ILE A 94 4.38 6.86 1.32
C ILE A 94 4.81 7.24 2.74
N HIS A 95 4.12 8.23 3.31
CA HIS A 95 4.35 8.74 4.66
C HIS A 95 3.57 7.92 5.70
N LEU A 96 4.27 7.09 6.46
CA LEU A 96 3.69 6.31 7.54
C LEU A 96 3.84 7.04 8.88
N LYS A 97 2.72 7.22 9.58
CA LYS A 97 2.67 7.67 10.97
C LYS A 97 1.98 6.58 11.77
N VAL A 98 2.74 5.88 12.60
CA VAL A 98 2.32 4.62 13.21
C VAL A 98 2.36 4.69 14.72
N ALA A 99 1.48 3.96 15.39
CA ALA A 99 1.55 3.76 16.83
C ALA A 99 1.12 2.34 17.20
N VAL A 100 1.69 1.80 18.27
CA VAL A 100 1.35 0.48 18.81
C VAL A 100 0.61 0.62 20.12
N TYR A 101 -0.47 -0.13 20.30
CA TYR A 101 -1.18 -0.22 21.57
C TYR A 101 -1.15 -1.64 22.15
N ASN A 102 -1.05 -1.72 23.48
CA ASN A 102 -0.87 -2.98 24.20
C ASN A 102 -2.20 -3.65 24.61
N LYS A 103 -3.24 -2.85 24.86
CA LYS A 103 -4.53 -3.37 25.31
C LYS A 103 -5.45 -3.45 24.11
N TYR A 104 -5.88 -4.65 23.76
CA TYR A 104 -7.02 -4.85 22.88
C TYR A 104 -8.22 -4.14 23.52
N ALA A 105 -8.56 -2.93 23.07
CA ALA A 105 -9.47 -2.02 23.76
C ALA A 105 -10.95 -2.42 23.60
N GLY A 106 -11.24 -3.73 23.57
CA GLY A 106 -12.59 -4.29 23.50
C GLY A 106 -13.33 -4.13 22.16
N GLY A 107 -12.87 -3.25 21.27
CA GLY A 107 -13.32 -3.19 19.89
C GLY A 107 -12.53 -4.18 19.05
N GLY A 108 -13.20 -5.13 18.39
CA GLY A 108 -12.59 -6.26 17.67
C GLY A 108 -11.71 -5.92 16.44
N GLU A 109 -10.99 -4.81 16.45
CA GLU A 109 -10.20 -4.28 15.34
C GLU A 109 -8.70 -4.45 15.62
N VAL A 110 -8.00 -5.02 14.64
CA VAL A 110 -6.54 -5.24 14.67
C VAL A 110 -5.77 -3.94 14.57
N GLY A 111 -6.33 -2.97 13.83
CA GLY A 111 -5.80 -1.63 13.72
C GLY A 111 -6.85 -0.67 13.19
N VAL A 112 -6.51 0.61 13.28
CA VAL A 112 -7.39 1.71 12.88
C VAL A 112 -6.56 2.93 12.49
N THR A 113 -6.99 3.62 11.45
CA THR A 113 -6.47 4.94 11.07
C THR A 113 -7.34 6.02 11.69
N VAL A 114 -6.75 6.86 12.55
CA VAL A 114 -7.44 7.94 13.27
C VAL A 114 -6.82 9.29 12.97
N TYR A 115 -7.64 10.33 12.88
CA TYR A 115 -7.15 11.71 12.77
C TYR A 115 -6.72 12.21 14.14
N ASP A 116 -5.44 12.56 14.29
CA ASP A 116 -4.88 13.18 15.48
C ASP A 116 -5.04 14.71 15.38
N THR A 117 -5.81 15.29 16.29
CA THR A 117 -6.13 16.72 16.29
C THR A 117 -4.94 17.60 16.67
N LYS A 118 -4.01 17.10 17.49
CA LYS A 118 -2.82 17.82 17.93
C LYS A 118 -1.79 17.89 16.81
N MET A 119 -1.58 16.78 16.11
CA MET A 119 -0.65 16.69 14.98
C MET A 119 -1.28 17.10 13.64
N LYS A 120 -2.60 17.31 13.60
CA LYS A 120 -3.39 17.63 12.40
C LYS A 120 -3.12 16.66 11.25
N THR A 121 -3.11 15.36 11.54
CA THR A 121 -2.72 14.31 10.60
C THR A 121 -3.36 12.98 10.96
N TYR A 122 -3.44 12.04 10.02
CA TYR A 122 -3.81 10.66 10.32
C TYR A 122 -2.65 9.87 10.94
N ILE A 123 -2.97 8.97 11.87
CA ILE A 123 -2.06 8.02 12.51
C ILE A 123 -2.69 6.62 12.44
N THR A 124 -1.94 5.65 11.95
CA THR A 124 -2.30 4.24 11.97
C THR A 124 -1.93 3.63 13.32
N ARG A 125 -2.92 3.11 14.04
CA ARG A 125 -2.73 2.44 15.33
C ARG A 125 -2.92 0.94 15.15
N THR A 126 -1.96 0.13 15.57
CA THR A 126 -2.03 -1.34 15.44
C THR A 126 -1.85 -2.02 16.79
N PHE A 127 -2.64 -3.07 17.03
CA PHE A 127 -2.52 -3.89 18.23
C PHE A 127 -1.19 -4.66 18.24
N ARG A 128 -0.42 -4.54 19.34
CA ARG A 128 0.88 -5.24 19.48
C ARG A 128 0.76 -6.74 19.23
N GLY A 129 -0.28 -7.38 19.79
CA GLY A 129 -0.45 -8.83 19.66
C GLY A 129 -0.59 -9.29 18.21
N TYR A 130 -1.19 -8.48 17.33
CA TYR A 130 -1.26 -8.78 15.90
C TYR A 130 0.12 -8.77 15.25
N ILE A 131 0.91 -7.72 15.52
CA ILE A 131 2.27 -7.56 14.99
C ILE A 131 3.11 -8.78 15.39
N MET A 132 3.07 -9.13 16.68
CA MET A 132 3.83 -10.24 17.26
C MET A 132 3.38 -11.62 16.76
N ALA A 133 2.08 -11.83 16.54
CA ALA A 133 1.55 -13.13 16.14
C ALA A 133 1.67 -13.42 14.63
N ASN A 134 1.71 -12.39 13.78
CA ASN A 134 1.64 -12.56 12.32
C ASN A 134 2.91 -12.14 11.57
N GLY A 135 3.85 -11.48 12.26
CA GLY A 135 5.14 -11.10 11.70
C GLY A 135 5.08 -9.91 10.73
N ALA A 136 6.26 -9.55 10.20
CA ALA A 136 6.46 -8.32 9.44
C ALA A 136 5.72 -8.28 8.09
N ALA A 137 5.55 -9.43 7.42
CA ALA A 137 4.86 -9.49 6.12
C ALA A 137 3.35 -9.21 6.26
N CYS A 138 2.69 -9.80 7.25
CA CYS A 138 1.30 -9.43 7.53
C CYS A 138 1.17 -8.02 8.08
N TYR A 139 2.15 -7.55 8.84
CA TYR A 139 2.16 -6.16 9.26
C TYR A 139 2.30 -5.19 8.07
N ALA A 140 3.11 -5.51 7.05
CA ALA A 140 3.22 -4.75 5.81
C ALA A 140 1.87 -4.66 5.07
N ALA A 141 1.18 -5.78 4.91
CA ALA A 141 -0.16 -5.84 4.30
C ALA A 141 -1.18 -4.99 5.09
N HIS A 142 -1.17 -5.11 6.42
CA HIS A 142 -2.02 -4.30 7.30
C HIS A 142 -1.73 -2.80 7.17
N LEU A 143 -0.46 -2.39 7.18
CA LEU A 143 -0.10 -0.97 7.02
C LEU A 143 -0.57 -0.41 5.66
N MET A 144 -0.54 -1.21 4.60
CA MET A 144 -1.03 -0.79 3.29
C MET A 144 -2.55 -0.69 3.23
N HIS A 145 -3.28 -1.57 3.93
CA HIS A 145 -4.72 -1.41 4.15
C HIS A 145 -5.00 -0.07 4.86
N GLU A 146 -4.30 0.20 5.95
CA GLU A 146 -4.50 1.41 6.76
C GLU A 146 -4.08 2.69 6.01
N TYR A 147 -3.01 2.64 5.23
CA TYR A 147 -2.61 3.77 4.38
C TYR A 147 -3.68 4.12 3.34
N CYS A 148 -4.47 3.15 2.88
CA CYS A 148 -5.62 3.44 2.02
C CYS A 148 -6.68 4.28 2.74
N HIS A 149 -6.83 4.14 4.05
CA HIS A 149 -7.68 5.03 4.84
C HIS A 149 -7.11 6.45 4.94
N VAL A 150 -5.78 6.60 5.01
CA VAL A 150 -5.11 7.92 4.95
C VAL A 150 -5.39 8.63 3.62
N MET A 151 -5.42 7.87 2.51
CA MET A 151 -5.83 8.36 1.18
C MET A 151 -7.33 8.71 1.08
N GLY A 152 -8.12 8.45 2.13
CA GLY A 152 -9.54 8.75 2.19
C GLY A 152 -10.45 7.60 1.76
N PHE A 153 -9.92 6.45 1.31
CA PHE A 153 -10.75 5.29 1.00
C PHE A 153 -11.40 4.71 2.26
N THR A 154 -12.62 4.20 2.14
CA THR A 154 -13.38 3.68 3.29
C THR A 154 -14.02 2.34 2.97
N HIS A 155 -14.38 1.60 4.02
CA HIS A 155 -15.16 0.38 3.93
C HIS A 155 -16.30 0.38 4.97
N PRO A 156 -17.37 -0.41 4.77
CA PRO A 156 -18.43 -0.53 5.77
C PRO A 156 -17.89 -1.01 7.13
N LYS A 157 -18.44 -0.47 8.22
CA LYS A 157 -18.14 -0.93 9.59
C LYS A 157 -18.98 -2.15 10.02
N LEU A 158 -20.15 -2.34 9.42
CA LEU A 158 -21.11 -3.37 9.81
C LEU A 158 -20.67 -4.75 9.35
N LYS A 159 -20.51 -5.68 10.31
CA LYS A 159 -20.02 -7.06 10.08
C LYS A 159 -20.89 -7.88 9.11
N PHE A 160 -22.21 -7.64 9.07
CA PHE A 160 -23.10 -8.37 8.15
C PHE A 160 -22.90 -7.99 6.67
N LEU A 161 -22.12 -6.94 6.38
CA LEU A 161 -21.74 -6.55 5.02
C LEU A 161 -20.38 -7.15 4.60
N GLY A 162 -19.96 -8.28 5.20
CA GLY A 162 -18.65 -8.90 5.01
C GLY A 162 -18.21 -9.01 3.53
N HIS A 163 -19.11 -9.45 2.64
CA HIS A 163 -18.82 -9.53 1.20
C HIS A 163 -18.59 -8.17 0.51
N ALA A 164 -19.21 -7.10 1.02
CA ALA A 164 -18.97 -5.75 0.53
C ALA A 164 -17.69 -5.12 1.10
N LYS A 165 -17.27 -5.55 2.30
CA LYS A 165 -16.03 -5.12 2.96
C LYS A 165 -14.79 -5.63 2.19
N ALA A 166 -14.81 -6.92 1.84
CA ALA A 166 -13.70 -7.60 1.15
C ALA A 166 -13.36 -7.03 -0.24
N LYS A 167 -14.28 -6.28 -0.87
CA LYS A 167 -14.05 -5.65 -2.18
C LYS A 167 -13.66 -4.17 -2.09
N SER A 168 -13.55 -3.60 -0.89
CA SER A 168 -13.15 -2.20 -0.73
C SER A 168 -11.66 -2.00 -1.05
N VAL A 169 -11.27 -0.79 -1.45
CA VAL A 169 -9.86 -0.47 -1.77
C VAL A 169 -8.89 -0.87 -0.64
N PRO A 170 -9.12 -0.52 0.64
CA PRO A 170 -8.21 -0.91 1.73
C PRO A 170 -7.96 -2.41 1.81
N TYR A 171 -9.04 -3.21 1.77
CA TYR A 171 -8.96 -4.67 1.87
C TYR A 171 -8.24 -5.27 0.66
N VAL A 172 -8.67 -4.90 -0.54
CA VAL A 172 -8.10 -5.47 -1.76
C VAL A 172 -6.62 -5.11 -1.90
N ILE A 173 -6.20 -3.90 -1.53
CA ILE A 173 -4.78 -3.53 -1.52
C ILE A 173 -4.00 -4.33 -0.47
N GLY A 174 -4.53 -4.47 0.75
CA GLY A 174 -3.92 -5.32 1.77
C GLY A 174 -3.75 -6.77 1.32
N ASP A 175 -4.80 -7.34 0.71
CA ASP A 175 -4.80 -8.71 0.19
C ASP A 175 -3.79 -8.90 -0.95
N ILE A 176 -3.69 -7.93 -1.88
CA ILE A 176 -2.68 -7.96 -2.96
C ILE A 176 -1.26 -7.96 -2.37
N VAL A 177 -1.00 -7.14 -1.35
CA VAL A 177 0.32 -7.10 -0.69
C VAL A 177 0.63 -8.43 0.00
N ALA A 178 -0.34 -8.99 0.73
CA ALA A 178 -0.19 -10.29 1.40
C ALA A 178 0.08 -11.43 0.40
N ASP A 179 -0.65 -11.46 -0.72
CA ASP A 179 -0.50 -12.44 -1.79
C ASP A 179 0.88 -12.36 -2.46
N ILE A 180 1.35 -11.16 -2.78
CA ILE A 180 2.70 -10.95 -3.35
C ILE A 180 3.79 -11.42 -2.38
N LEU A 181 3.59 -11.21 -1.09
CA LEU A 181 4.51 -11.65 -0.03
C LEU A 181 4.37 -13.14 0.32
N GLY A 182 3.41 -13.85 -0.27
CA GLY A 182 3.19 -15.27 -0.03
C GLY A 182 2.69 -15.61 1.38
N VAL A 183 1.95 -14.70 2.02
CA VAL A 183 1.45 -14.87 3.39
C VAL A 183 -0.08 -14.85 3.46
N LYS A 184 -0.63 -15.61 4.41
CA LYS A 184 -2.06 -15.59 4.72
C LYS A 184 -2.27 -14.90 6.07
N CYS A 185 -2.79 -13.68 6.03
CA CYS A 185 -3.06 -12.88 7.21
C CYS A 185 -4.49 -13.10 7.73
N PRO A 186 -4.74 -12.96 9.04
CA PRO A 186 -6.05 -13.18 9.64
C PRO A 186 -7.01 -12.00 9.45
#